data_AF-A0A432QFQ3-F1
#
_entry.id   AF-A0A432QFQ3-F1
#
_cell.length_a   1.000
_cell.length_b   1.000
_cell.length_c   1.000
_cell.angle_alpha   90.00
_cell.angle_beta   90.00
_cell.angle_gamma   90.00
#
_symmetry.space_group_name_H-M   'P 1'
#
loop_
_entity.id
_entity.type
_entity.pdbx_description
1 polymer ?
#
loop_
_entity_poly.entity_id
_entity_poly.type
_entity_poly.pdbx_seq_one_letter_code
_entity_poly.pdbx_strand_id
1 'polypeptide(L)'
;MEALSETILLEMPTGCLHAHMATQPALSRTIISILGKLLSQSFSIIESLVFKDIRQRLTDFFLYEGQHNGTEVNGSLVFSLDLTTTQLAAIVGASRQTVSTIVSNMLKQGVLVKNSRTRYCIPHVDLLRNYPQDTP
;
A
#
# COMPACT_ATOMS: atom_id res chain seq x y z
N MET A 1 2.79 28.41 -7.16
CA MET A 1 3.79 27.69 -7.98
C MET A 1 5.13 28.18 -7.46
N GLU A 2 5.75 27.42 -6.55
CA GLU A 2 7.08 27.78 -6.03
C GLU A 2 8.13 27.08 -6.88
N ALA A 3 9.07 27.84 -7.44
CA ALA A 3 10.20 27.29 -8.19
C ALA A 3 11.33 26.98 -7.20
N LEU A 4 11.73 25.70 -7.11
CA LEU A 4 12.86 25.27 -6.25
C LEU A 4 14.24 25.58 -6.86
N SER A 5 14.30 26.03 -8.12
CA SER A 5 15.52 26.38 -8.84
C SER A 5 15.24 27.41 -9.93
N GLU A 6 16.29 28.06 -10.45
CA GLU A 6 16.19 28.96 -11.60
C GLU A 6 15.49 28.26 -12.78
N THR A 7 14.33 28.79 -13.18
CA THR A 7 13.41 28.15 -14.13
C THR A 7 12.83 29.21 -15.07
N ILE A 8 12.84 28.94 -16.38
CA ILE A 8 12.16 29.77 -17.38
C ILE A 8 10.79 29.16 -17.64
N LEU A 9 9.73 29.93 -17.35
CA LEU A 9 8.35 29.57 -17.66
C LEU A 9 7.91 30.24 -18.96
N LEU A 10 7.40 29.46 -19.91
CA LEU A 10 6.74 29.98 -21.11
C LEU A 10 5.23 29.87 -20.91
N GLU A 11 4.53 31.00 -20.98
CA GLU A 11 3.08 31.06 -20.89
C GLU A 11 2.43 31.39 -22.23
N MET A 12 1.24 30.85 -22.44
CA MET A 12 0.36 31.26 -23.54
C MET A 12 -1.10 31.06 -23.15
N PRO A 13 -2.04 31.79 -23.77
CA PRO A 13 -3.46 31.54 -23.57
C PRO A 13 -3.86 30.11 -24.01
N THR A 14 -4.75 29.48 -23.25
CA THR A 14 -5.23 28.11 -23.54
C THR A 14 -5.87 28.00 -24.93
N GLY A 15 -6.51 29.07 -25.42
CA GLY A 15 -7.07 29.11 -26.77
C GLY A 15 -6.00 29.03 -27.87
N CYS A 16 -4.84 29.67 -27.66
CA CYS A 16 -3.70 29.57 -28.59
C CYS A 16 -3.11 28.17 -28.57
N LEU A 17 -2.99 27.54 -27.39
CA LEU A 17 -2.54 26.15 -27.28
C LEU A 17 -3.47 25.21 -28.04
N HIS A 18 -4.79 25.37 -27.88
CA HIS A 18 -5.78 24.57 -28.60
C HIS A 18 -5.67 24.73 -30.12
N ALA A 19 -5.51 25.95 -30.61
CA ALA A 19 -5.30 26.22 -32.04
C ALA A 19 -4.00 25.54 -32.55
N HIS A 20 -2.91 25.64 -31.80
CA HIS A 20 -1.64 24.98 -32.15
C HIS A 20 -1.72 23.45 -32.12
N MET A 21 -2.47 22.87 -31.17
CA MET A 21 -2.72 21.43 -31.11
C MET A 21 -3.47 20.92 -32.35
N ALA A 22 -4.38 21.73 -32.91
CA ALA A 22 -5.10 21.39 -34.14
C ALA A 22 -4.18 21.39 -35.38
N THR A 23 -3.19 22.27 -35.42
CA THR A 23 -2.24 22.37 -36.55
C THR A 23 -1.00 21.51 -36.40
N GLN A 24 -0.66 21.06 -35.19
CA GLN A 24 0.57 20.33 -34.88
C GLN A 24 0.28 19.06 -34.05
N PRO A 25 -0.01 17.92 -34.69
CA PRO A 25 -0.38 16.66 -34.01
C PRO A 25 0.66 16.15 -33.00
N ALA A 26 1.94 16.46 -33.22
CA ALA A 26 3.03 16.08 -32.30
C ALA A 26 2.85 16.71 -30.90
N LEU A 27 2.32 17.93 -30.83
CA LEU A 27 2.07 18.62 -29.56
C LEU A 27 1.01 17.89 -28.73
N SER A 28 -0.08 17.46 -29.38
CA SER A 28 -1.14 16.68 -28.76
C SER A 28 -0.63 15.36 -28.18
N ARG A 29 0.24 14.64 -28.90
CA ARG A 29 0.84 13.39 -28.42
C ARG A 29 1.70 13.62 -27.17
N THR A 30 2.48 14.71 -27.14
CA THR A 30 3.29 15.08 -25.97
C THR A 30 2.42 15.39 -24.76
N ILE A 31 1.37 16.20 -24.94
CA ILE A 31 0.45 16.56 -23.85
C ILE A 31 -0.25 15.32 -23.28
N ILE A 32 -0.76 14.43 -24.15
CA ILE A 32 -1.38 13.17 -23.72
C ILE A 32 -0.40 12.31 -22.91
N SER A 33 0.86 12.23 -23.33
CA SER A 33 1.88 11.48 -22.59
C SER A 33 2.15 12.07 -21.20
N ILE A 34 2.22 13.41 -21.09
CA ILE A 34 2.39 14.09 -19.81
C ILE A 34 1.19 13.82 -18.90
N LEU A 35 -0.04 13.97 -19.40
CA LEU A 35 -1.25 13.69 -18.64
C LEU A 35 -1.32 12.23 -18.19
N GLY A 36 -0.93 11.28 -19.05
CA GLY A 36 -0.85 9.86 -18.68
C GLY A 36 0.16 9.60 -17.56
N LYS A 37 1.33 10.26 -17.57
CA LYS A 37 2.31 10.17 -16.49
C LYS A 37 1.79 10.76 -15.18
N LEU A 38 1.16 11.93 -15.22
CA LEU A 38 0.57 12.56 -14.04
C LEU A 38 -0.53 11.68 -13.42
N LEU A 39 -1.36 11.06 -14.27
CA LEU A 39 -2.38 10.11 -13.83
C LEU A 39 -1.77 8.88 -13.16
N SER A 40 -0.74 8.29 -13.78
CA SER A 40 -0.02 7.15 -13.20
C SER A 40 0.61 7.49 -11.84
N GLN A 41 1.23 8.67 -11.71
CA GLN A 41 1.79 9.14 -10.45
C GLN A 41 0.71 9.29 -9.37
N SER A 42 -0.45 9.83 -9.75
CA SER A 42 -1.59 9.99 -8.84
C SER A 42 -2.09 8.64 -8.34
N PHE A 43 -2.21 7.64 -9.21
CA PHE A 43 -2.55 6.27 -8.82
C PHE A 43 -1.51 5.66 -7.88
N SER A 44 -0.22 5.82 -8.15
CA SER A 44 0.84 5.30 -7.26
C SER A 44 0.77 5.91 -5.86
N ILE A 45 0.44 7.20 -5.74
CA ILE A 45 0.23 7.86 -4.44
C ILE A 45 -0.99 7.25 -3.73
N ILE A 46 -2.12 7.14 -4.43
CA ILE A 46 -3.36 6.57 -3.86
C ILE A 46 -3.12 5.12 -3.40
N GLU A 47 -2.48 4.30 -4.24
CA GLU A 47 -2.13 2.92 -3.90
C GLU A 47 -1.23 2.87 -2.66
N SER A 48 -0.17 3.67 -2.62
CA SER A 48 0.72 3.75 -1.46
C SER A 48 -0.04 4.06 -0.17
N LEU A 49 -0.94 5.04 -0.20
CA LEU A 49 -1.77 5.43 0.95
C LEU A 49 -2.72 4.30 1.37
N VAL A 50 -3.51 3.75 0.44
CA VAL A 50 -4.48 2.68 0.72
C VAL A 50 -3.79 1.43 1.24
N PHE A 51 -2.69 0.99 0.60
CA PHE A 51 -1.96 -0.20 1.03
C PHE A 51 -1.28 0.00 2.38
N LYS A 52 -0.75 1.20 2.67
CA LYS A 52 -0.21 1.55 3.99
C LYS A 52 -1.29 1.47 5.07
N ASP A 53 -2.46 2.04 4.82
CA ASP A 53 -3.58 1.97 5.77
C ASP A 53 -4.06 0.53 6.00
N ILE A 54 -4.04 -0.33 4.97
CA ILE A 54 -4.44 -1.74 5.10
C ILE A 54 -3.37 -2.54 5.85
N ARG A 55 -2.08 -2.31 5.57
CA ARG A 55 -0.97 -2.96 6.29
C ARG A 55 -1.05 -2.66 7.79
N GLN A 56 -1.27 -1.41 8.16
CA GLN A 56 -1.45 -1.01 9.56
C GLN A 56 -2.65 -1.73 10.20
N ARG A 57 -3.82 -1.72 9.56
CA ARG A 57 -5.01 -2.42 10.07
C ARG A 57 -4.79 -3.93 10.25
N LEU A 58 -4.04 -4.58 9.34
CA LEU A 58 -3.67 -6.00 9.48
C LEU A 58 -2.72 -6.23 10.65
N THR A 59 -1.71 -5.38 10.81
CA THR A 59 -0.78 -5.42 11.95
C THR A 59 -1.54 -5.28 13.27
N ASP A 60 -2.41 -4.27 13.39
CA ASP A 60 -3.21 -4.02 14.59
C ASP A 60 -4.13 -5.20 14.90
N PHE A 61 -4.76 -5.79 13.87
CA PHE A 61 -5.59 -6.99 14.00
C PHE A 61 -4.81 -8.18 14.58
N PHE A 62 -3.65 -8.52 14.01
CA PHE A 62 -2.86 -9.65 14.50
C PHE A 62 -2.29 -9.41 15.90
N LEU A 63 -1.88 -8.19 16.21
CA LEU A 63 -1.44 -7.82 17.56
C LEU A 63 -2.57 -7.95 18.57
N TYR A 64 -3.77 -7.47 18.23
CA TYR A 64 -4.96 -7.59 19.05
C TYR A 64 -5.31 -9.05 19.32
N GLU A 65 -5.38 -9.88 18.28
CA GLU A 65 -5.68 -11.32 18.39
C GLU A 65 -4.62 -12.06 19.22
N GLY A 66 -3.34 -11.76 18.98
CA GLY A 66 -2.27 -12.35 19.78
C GLY A 66 -2.37 -11.98 21.25
N GLN A 67 -2.67 -10.71 21.58
CA GLN A 67 -2.71 -10.23 22.95
C GLN A 67 -3.92 -10.75 23.73
N HIS A 68 -5.08 -10.87 23.08
CA HIS A 68 -6.33 -11.24 23.76
C HIS A 68 -6.60 -12.74 23.72
N ASN A 69 -6.23 -13.40 22.62
CA ASN A 69 -6.56 -14.81 22.38
C ASN A 69 -5.31 -15.71 22.30
N GLY A 70 -4.12 -15.12 22.46
CA GLY A 70 -2.85 -15.83 22.40
C GLY A 70 -2.30 -16.26 23.75
N THR A 71 -1.23 -17.04 23.67
CA THR A 71 -0.42 -17.48 24.80
C THR A 71 1.02 -17.13 24.51
N GLU A 72 1.70 -16.52 25.48
CA GLU A 72 3.12 -16.24 25.38
C GLU A 72 3.94 -17.52 25.61
N VAL A 73 4.80 -17.86 24.67
CA VAL A 73 5.66 -19.05 24.70
C VAL A 73 7.05 -18.64 24.24
N ASN A 74 8.04 -18.73 25.13
CA ASN A 74 9.44 -18.37 24.85
C ASN A 74 9.62 -16.95 24.26
N GLY A 75 8.81 -15.99 24.73
CA GLY A 75 8.83 -14.60 24.25
C GLY A 75 8.15 -14.37 22.89
N SER A 76 7.51 -15.41 22.32
CA SER A 76 6.66 -15.32 21.13
C SER A 76 5.19 -15.42 21.49
N LEU A 77 4.33 -14.74 20.74
CA LEU A 77 2.89 -14.74 20.97
C LEU A 77 2.20 -15.70 20.00
N VAL A 78 1.63 -16.79 20.52
CA VAL A 78 1.02 -17.85 19.71
C VAL A 78 -0.49 -17.85 19.90
N PHE A 79 -1.25 -17.80 18.81
CA PHE A 79 -2.72 -17.77 18.85
C PHE A 79 -3.33 -18.61 17.73
N SER A 80 -4.58 -19.02 17.93
CA SER A 80 -5.36 -19.74 16.91
C SER A 80 -6.32 -18.76 16.24
N LEU A 81 -6.29 -18.73 14.91
CA LEU A 81 -7.12 -17.89 14.07
C LEU A 81 -7.80 -18.75 13.00
N ASP A 82 -9.09 -19.04 13.19
CA ASP A 82 -9.91 -19.76 12.23
C ASP A 82 -10.67 -18.79 11.30
N LEU A 83 -9.91 -17.93 10.64
CA LEU A 83 -10.43 -17.01 9.64
C LEU A 83 -9.86 -17.31 8.26
N THR A 84 -10.76 -17.36 7.28
CA THR A 84 -10.36 -17.37 5.88
C THR A 84 -9.79 -16.01 5.47
N THR A 85 -8.98 -15.98 4.42
CA THR A 85 -8.46 -14.72 3.86
C THR A 85 -9.59 -13.76 3.46
N THR A 86 -10.73 -14.28 3.01
CA THR A 86 -11.92 -13.47 2.67
C THR A 86 -12.51 -12.80 3.91
N GLN A 87 -12.63 -13.53 5.03
CA GLN A 87 -13.12 -12.96 6.29
C GLN A 87 -12.14 -11.92 6.84
N LEU A 88 -10.84 -12.19 6.78
CA LEU A 88 -9.82 -11.18 7.13
C LEU A 88 -9.94 -9.92 6.28
N ALA A 89 -10.14 -10.07 4.97
CA ALA A 89 -10.38 -8.95 4.06
C ALA A 89 -11.61 -8.12 4.46
N ALA A 90 -12.71 -8.77 4.85
CA ALA A 90 -13.90 -8.08 5.31
C ALA A 90 -13.64 -7.28 6.60
N ILE A 91 -12.88 -7.85 7.55
CA ILE A 91 -12.54 -7.20 8.82
C ILE A 91 -11.67 -5.95 8.61
N VAL A 92 -10.63 -6.05 7.78
CA VAL A 92 -9.70 -4.94 7.56
C VAL A 92 -10.15 -3.97 6.46
N GLY A 93 -11.28 -4.25 5.80
CA GLY A 93 -11.84 -3.42 4.73
C GLY A 93 -10.98 -3.41 3.46
N ALA A 94 -10.52 -4.59 3.01
CA ALA A 94 -9.67 -4.76 1.84
C ALA A 94 -10.11 -5.93 0.96
N SER A 95 -9.52 -6.06 -0.23
CA SER A 95 -9.76 -7.23 -1.08
C SER A 95 -9.05 -8.47 -0.53
N ARG A 96 -9.59 -9.67 -0.81
CA ARG A 96 -8.95 -10.96 -0.48
C ARG A 96 -7.53 -11.04 -1.05
N GLN A 97 -7.31 -10.56 -2.27
CA GLN A 97 -6.01 -10.58 -2.93
C GLN A 97 -5.01 -9.68 -2.20
N THR A 98 -5.42 -8.47 -1.81
CA THR A 98 -4.59 -7.52 -1.04
C THR A 98 -4.15 -8.13 0.29
N VAL A 99 -5.10 -8.67 1.07
CA VAL A 99 -4.77 -9.32 2.35
C VAL A 99 -3.85 -10.53 2.14
N SER A 100 -4.14 -11.36 1.14
CA SER A 100 -3.30 -12.53 0.83
C SER A 100 -1.85 -12.13 0.55
N THR A 101 -1.64 -11.07 -0.24
CA THR A 101 -0.31 -10.58 -0.58
C THR A 101 0.41 -10.05 0.65
N ILE A 102 -0.24 -9.19 1.45
CA ILE A 102 0.37 -8.60 2.65
C ILE A 102 0.72 -9.67 3.67
N VAL A 103 -0.22 -10.58 3.98
CA VAL A 103 0.02 -11.68 4.93
C VAL A 103 1.14 -12.59 4.43
N SER A 104 1.17 -12.91 3.14
CA SER A 104 2.25 -13.72 2.56
C SER A 104 3.62 -13.03 2.70
N ASN A 105 3.67 -11.71 2.56
CA ASN A 105 4.91 -10.95 2.75
C ASN A 105 5.34 -10.92 4.23
N MET A 106 4.39 -10.72 5.16
CA MET A 106 4.66 -10.83 6.61
C MET A 106 5.22 -12.20 6.98
N LEU A 107 4.68 -13.28 6.39
CA LEU A 107 5.18 -14.64 6.57
C LEU A 107 6.58 -14.83 5.99
N LYS A 108 6.84 -14.32 4.78
CA LYS A 108 8.17 -14.38 4.15
C LYS A 108 9.23 -13.60 4.92
N GLN A 109 8.86 -12.46 5.50
CA GLN A 109 9.76 -11.61 6.30
C GLN A 109 9.90 -12.08 7.74
N GLY A 110 9.18 -13.13 8.15
CA GLY A 110 9.29 -13.73 9.48
C GLY A 110 8.71 -12.91 10.63
N VAL A 111 8.04 -11.78 10.35
CA VAL A 111 7.33 -10.99 11.37
C VAL A 111 6.04 -11.67 11.84
N LEU A 112 5.53 -12.57 11.02
CA LEU A 112 4.44 -13.49 11.32
C LEU A 112 4.91 -14.89 10.92
N VAL A 113 4.56 -15.90 11.68
CA VAL A 113 4.87 -17.31 11.37
C VAL A 113 3.57 -18.12 11.44
N LYS A 114 3.41 -19.06 10.52
CA LYS A 114 2.24 -19.94 10.47
C LYS A 114 2.65 -21.36 10.83
N ASN A 115 2.35 -21.79 12.05
CA ASN A 115 2.71 -23.11 12.58
C ASN A 115 1.76 -24.21 12.08
N SER A 116 0.51 -23.87 11.78
CA SER A 116 -0.47 -24.79 11.19
C SER A 116 -1.53 -24.02 10.40
N ARG A 117 -2.53 -24.71 9.82
CA ARG A 117 -3.61 -24.08 9.04
C ARG A 117 -4.27 -22.91 9.79
N THR A 118 -4.45 -23.06 11.11
CA THR A 118 -5.18 -22.12 11.97
C THR A 118 -4.30 -21.52 13.07
N ARG A 119 -3.00 -21.86 13.17
CA ARG A 119 -2.14 -21.35 14.25
C ARG A 119 -1.09 -20.39 13.72
N TYR A 120 -1.11 -19.16 14.25
CA TYR A 120 -0.14 -18.12 13.97
C TYR A 120 0.74 -17.85 15.19
N CYS A 121 1.93 -17.34 14.92
CA CYS A 121 2.93 -16.96 15.90
C CYS A 121 3.51 -15.60 15.51
N ILE A 122 3.62 -14.70 16.48
CA ILE A 122 4.35 -13.43 16.36
C ILE A 122 5.66 -13.60 17.13
N PRO A 123 6.80 -13.82 16.45
CA PRO A 123 8.06 -14.11 17.13
C PRO A 123 8.54 -12.96 18.01
N HIS A 124 8.38 -11.73 17.50
CA HIS A 124 8.73 -10.50 18.19
C HIS A 124 7.65 -9.45 17.93
N VAL A 125 6.95 -9.06 18.99
CA VAL A 125 5.85 -8.08 18.93
C VAL A 125 6.31 -6.75 18.32
N ASP A 126 7.53 -6.32 18.64
CA ASP A 126 8.09 -5.05 18.14
C ASP A 126 8.34 -5.05 16.63
N LEU A 127 8.72 -6.19 16.05
CA LEU A 127 8.94 -6.31 14.59
C LEU A 127 7.63 -6.20 13.82
N LEU A 128 6.55 -6.79 14.35
CA LEU A 128 5.23 -6.66 13.75
C LEU A 128 4.65 -5.25 13.95
N ARG A 129 4.85 -4.65 15.14
CA ARG A 129 4.42 -3.27 15.44
C ARG A 129 5.10 -2.25 14.53
N ASN A 130 6.39 -2.43 14.27
CA ASN A 130 7.17 -1.57 13.38
C ASN A 130 7.22 -2.09 11.93
N TYR A 131 6.29 -2.97 11.55
CA TYR A 131 6.28 -3.56 10.21
C TYR A 131 6.28 -2.45 9.14
N PRO A 132 7.33 -2.39 8.29
CA PRO A 132 7.57 -1.23 7.45
C PRO A 132 6.43 -1.01 6.47
N GLN A 133 5.92 0.21 6.48
CA GLN A 133 4.82 0.65 5.63
C GLN A 133 5.26 0.98 4.20
N ASP A 134 6.57 1.14 4.01
CA ASP A 134 7.24 1.52 2.78
C ASP A 134 8.14 0.38 2.31
N THR A 135 7.67 -0.40 1.35
CA THR A 135 8.55 -1.09 0.40
C THR A 135 8.08 -0.63 -0.98
N PRO A 136 9.01 -0.21 -1.87
CA PRO A 136 8.70 0.51 -3.11
C PRO A 136 7.84 -0.28 -4.09
#